data_AF-A0AAW0J078-F1
#
_entry.id   AF-A0AAW0J078-F1
#
_cell.length_a   1.000
_cell.length_b   1.000
_cell.length_c   1.000
_cell.angle_alpha   90.00
_cell.angle_beta   90.00
_cell.angle_gamma   90.00
#
_symmetry.space_group_name_H-M   'P 1'
#
loop_
_entity.id
_entity.type
_entity.pdbx_description
1 polymer ?
#
loop_
_entity_poly.entity_id
_entity_poly.type
_entity_poly.pdbx_seq_one_letter_code
_entity_poly.pdbx_strand_id
1 'polypeptide(L)'
;MTLKIVLGTCGRMDVMLLSLHITLGCRIENCDSCFSKDFCTKCKVGFYLHRGRCFDECPDGFAPLDETMECVEGCEVGHWSEWGTCSRNNRTCGFKWGLETRTRQIVKKPAKDTIPCPTIAESRRCKMAMRHCPGGGSN
;
A
#
# COMPACT_ATOMS: atom_id res chain seq x y z
N MET A 1 23.30 -16.98 41.57
CA MET A 1 23.25 -16.06 40.42
C MET A 1 22.82 -16.88 39.22
N THR A 2 21.56 -16.76 38.84
CA THR A 2 20.94 -17.65 37.85
C THR A 2 21.32 -17.15 36.44
N LEU A 3 22.14 -17.94 35.76
CA LEU A 3 22.56 -17.69 34.39
C LEU A 3 21.34 -17.88 33.47
N LYS A 4 20.74 -16.78 33.00
CA LYS A 4 19.68 -16.83 31.99
C LYS A 4 20.33 -17.01 30.62
N ILE A 5 20.26 -18.23 30.09
CA ILE A 5 20.60 -18.56 28.71
C ILE A 5 19.51 -17.92 27.84
N VAL A 6 19.81 -16.79 27.21
CA VAL A 6 18.93 -16.25 26.16
C VAL A 6 19.27 -16.97 24.86
N LEU A 7 18.48 -17.99 24.56
CA LEU A 7 18.45 -18.63 23.24
C LEU A 7 17.88 -17.61 22.23
N GLY A 8 18.77 -16.97 21.49
CA GLY A 8 18.42 -16.12 20.35
C GLY A 8 19.25 -16.53 19.14
N THR A 9 18.69 -17.39 18.28
CA THR A 9 19.33 -17.79 17.03
C THR A 9 19.08 -16.75 15.94
N CYS A 10 20.12 -16.22 15.30
CA CYS A 10 20.32 -16.29 13.84
C CYS A 10 21.67 -15.68 13.43
N GLY A 11 22.45 -16.41 12.64
CA GLY A 11 23.53 -15.83 11.81
C GLY A 11 24.96 -16.01 12.30
N ARG A 12 25.45 -17.26 12.35
CA ARG A 12 26.88 -17.59 12.40
C ARG A 12 27.70 -16.75 11.40
N MET A 13 28.75 -16.09 11.88
CA MET A 13 30.12 -16.27 11.38
C MET A 13 31.10 -16.12 12.54
N ASP A 14 31.77 -17.23 12.84
CA ASP A 14 32.88 -17.33 13.78
C ASP A 14 34.08 -16.49 13.29
N VAL A 15 34.32 -15.35 13.92
CA VAL A 15 35.68 -14.79 14.03
C VAL A 15 35.88 -14.20 15.42
N MET A 16 36.63 -14.94 16.24
CA MET A 16 37.15 -14.49 17.52
C MET A 16 38.25 -13.45 17.24
N LEU A 17 38.01 -12.16 17.44
CA LEU A 17 39.06 -11.13 17.53
C LEU A 17 38.64 -10.04 18.51
N LEU A 18 39.42 -9.93 19.58
CA LEU A 18 39.30 -8.93 20.64
C LEU A 18 39.48 -7.51 20.10
N SER A 19 38.75 -6.59 20.73
CA SER A 19 38.88 -5.11 20.72
C SER A 19 37.88 -4.37 19.80
N LEU A 20 36.99 -3.59 20.44
CA LEU A 20 36.03 -2.62 19.86
C LEU A 20 34.65 -3.15 19.42
N HIS A 21 33.84 -3.60 20.39
CA HIS A 21 32.39 -3.79 20.21
C HIS A 21 31.66 -2.42 20.15
N ILE A 22 31.88 -1.65 19.09
CA ILE A 22 30.90 -0.64 18.67
C ILE A 22 29.87 -1.42 17.86
N THR A 23 28.73 -1.65 18.49
CA THR A 23 27.54 -2.35 17.99
C THR A 23 27.42 -2.35 16.47
N LEU A 24 27.71 -3.50 15.85
CA LEU A 24 27.38 -3.79 14.45
C LEU A 24 25.87 -4.04 14.33
N GLY A 25 25.08 -3.11 14.85
CA GLY A 25 23.63 -3.11 14.74
C GLY A 25 23.22 -2.55 13.39
N CYS A 26 22.08 -3.05 12.88
CA CYS A 26 21.42 -2.46 11.73
C CYS A 26 21.07 -1.01 12.04
N ARG A 27 21.41 -0.07 11.14
CA ARG A 27 21.00 1.34 11.27
C ARG A 27 19.59 1.59 10.74
N ILE A 28 18.98 0.58 10.13
CA ILE A 28 17.72 0.69 9.40
C ILE A 28 16.56 0.57 10.36
N GLU A 29 15.67 1.56 10.33
CA GLU A 29 14.45 1.58 11.11
C GLU A 29 13.55 0.39 10.74
N ASN A 30 12.92 -0.20 11.75
CA ASN A 30 12.01 -1.35 11.60
C ASN A 30 12.63 -2.61 10.98
N CYS A 31 13.96 -2.72 10.98
CA CYS A 31 14.69 -3.90 10.54
C CYS A 31 14.96 -4.88 11.70
N ASP A 32 14.68 -6.17 11.48
CA ASP A 32 14.94 -7.28 12.41
C ASP A 32 16.30 -7.93 12.12
N SER A 33 16.69 -8.04 10.85
CA SER A 33 18.00 -8.55 10.44
C SER A 33 18.48 -7.83 9.19
N CYS A 34 19.77 -7.49 9.13
CA CYS A 34 20.39 -6.80 8.00
C CYS A 34 21.64 -7.53 7.51
N PHE A 35 21.85 -7.49 6.20
CA PHE A 35 23.08 -7.96 5.57
C PHE A 35 24.20 -6.91 5.67
N SER A 36 23.83 -5.63 5.75
CA SER A 36 24.76 -4.50 5.86
C SER A 36 24.09 -3.36 6.62
N LYS A 37 24.87 -2.34 7.01
CA LYS A 37 24.37 -1.19 7.77
C LYS A 37 23.15 -0.50 7.12
N ASP A 38 23.02 -0.59 5.79
CA ASP A 38 21.96 0.04 4.98
C ASP A 38 21.12 -0.96 4.16
N PHE A 39 21.33 -2.28 4.33
CA PHE A 39 20.55 -3.31 3.63
C PHE A 39 19.90 -4.29 4.60
N CYS A 40 18.58 -4.17 4.76
CA CYS A 40 17.76 -5.06 5.57
C CYS A 40 17.41 -6.32 4.79
N THR A 41 17.52 -7.48 5.42
CA THR A 41 17.09 -8.78 4.86
C THR A 41 15.79 -9.26 5.48
N LYS A 42 15.43 -8.76 6.66
CA LYS A 42 14.19 -9.13 7.35
C LYS A 42 13.64 -7.96 8.15
N CYS A 43 12.40 -7.60 7.89
CA CYS A 43 11.70 -6.55 8.62
C CYS A 43 11.02 -7.07 9.88
N LYS A 44 10.74 -6.17 10.82
CA LYS A 44 9.88 -6.45 11.97
C LYS A 44 8.45 -6.76 11.49
N VAL A 45 7.70 -7.49 12.31
CA VAL A 45 6.30 -7.84 12.02
C VAL A 45 5.47 -6.57 11.79
N GLY A 46 4.67 -6.56 10.73
CA GLY A 46 3.86 -5.40 10.32
C GLY A 46 4.56 -4.42 9.39
N PHE A 47 5.80 -4.71 8.96
CA PHE A 47 6.52 -3.94 7.95
C PHE A 47 6.89 -4.79 6.74
N TYR A 48 6.83 -4.18 5.57
CA TYR A 48 7.12 -4.80 4.29
C TYR A 48 8.52 -4.42 3.81
N LEU A 49 9.29 -5.42 3.41
CA LEU A 49 10.61 -5.24 2.85
C LEU A 49 10.53 -4.77 1.39
N HIS A 50 11.15 -3.63 1.09
CA HIS A 50 11.30 -3.10 -0.25
C HIS A 50 12.71 -2.55 -0.47
N ARG A 51 13.45 -3.11 -1.43
CA ARG A 51 14.81 -2.69 -1.80
C ARG A 51 15.77 -2.54 -0.59
N GLY A 52 15.69 -3.46 0.36
CA GLY A 52 16.54 -3.46 1.56
C GLY A 52 16.12 -2.48 2.66
N ARG A 53 14.92 -1.90 2.59
CA ARG A 53 14.32 -1.07 3.65
C ARG A 53 12.93 -1.57 4.02
N CYS A 54 12.46 -1.20 5.20
CA CYS A 54 11.18 -1.64 5.75
C CYS A 54 10.19 -0.47 5.76
N PHE A 55 8.99 -0.70 5.23
CA PHE A 55 7.90 0.29 5.15
C PHE A 55 6.64 -0.26 5.81
N ASP A 56 5.84 0.59 6.44
CA ASP A 56 4.54 0.21 6.98
C ASP A 56 3.49 0.06 5.86
N GLU A 57 3.54 0.92 4.84
CA GLU A 57 2.74 0.84 3.62
C GLU A 57 3.65 0.83 2.38
N CYS A 58 3.32 0.00 1.39
CA CYS A 58 4.11 -0.08 0.16
C CYS A 58 3.93 1.19 -0.70
N PRO A 59 5.01 1.67 -1.35
CA PRO A 59 4.96 2.85 -2.22
C PRO A 59 4.09 2.62 -3.47
N ASP A 60 3.70 3.71 -4.14
CA ASP A 60 2.87 3.67 -5.34
C ASP A 60 3.37 2.66 -6.40
N GLY A 61 2.45 1.84 -6.89
CA GLY A 61 2.75 0.77 -7.85
C GLY A 61 3.23 -0.54 -7.22
N PHE A 62 3.45 -0.58 -5.91
CA PHE A 62 3.75 -1.81 -5.17
C PHE A 62 2.58 -2.18 -4.27
N ALA A 63 2.42 -3.49 -4.05
CA ALA A 63 1.41 -4.01 -3.15
C ALA A 63 2.09 -4.79 -2.00
N PRO A 64 1.55 -4.69 -0.77
CA PRO A 64 1.99 -5.52 0.33
C PRO A 64 1.62 -6.97 0.08
N LEU A 65 2.58 -7.88 0.26
CA LEU A 65 2.33 -9.32 0.25
C LEU A 65 2.50 -9.88 1.65
N ASP A 66 1.39 -10.23 2.31
CA ASP A 66 1.40 -10.79 3.67
C ASP A 66 2.13 -12.14 3.75
N GLU A 67 2.16 -12.92 2.66
CA GLU A 67 2.80 -14.24 2.62
C GLU A 67 4.32 -14.16 2.82
N THR A 68 4.98 -13.12 2.30
CA THR A 68 6.44 -12.96 2.39
C THR A 68 6.88 -11.69 3.11
N MET A 69 5.93 -10.83 3.52
CA MET A 69 6.20 -9.52 4.15
C MET A 69 7.10 -8.65 3.27
N GLU A 70 6.83 -8.62 1.97
CA GLU A 70 7.59 -7.88 0.96
C GLU A 70 6.67 -6.99 0.12
N CYS A 71 7.21 -5.86 -0.34
CA CYS A 71 6.54 -5.03 -1.35
C CYS A 71 6.90 -5.57 -2.73
N VAL A 72 5.93 -6.20 -3.37
CA VAL A 72 6.01 -6.77 -4.71
C VAL A 72 5.40 -5.81 -5.72
N GLU A 73 5.85 -5.89 -6.99
CA GLU A 73 5.26 -5.08 -8.05
C GLU A 73 3.75 -5.37 -8.14
N GLY A 74 2.97 -4.35 -7.82
CA GLY A 74 1.51 -4.39 -7.85
C GLY A 74 0.99 -4.13 -9.26
N CYS A 75 -0.31 -3.88 -9.35
CA CYS A 75 -0.90 -3.54 -10.64
C CYS A 75 -0.51 -2.11 -11.04
N GLU A 76 0.02 -1.97 -12.24
CA GLU A 76 0.22 -0.66 -12.85
C GLU A 76 -1.14 -0.17 -13.36
N VAL A 77 -1.61 0.95 -12.81
CA VAL A 77 -2.88 1.57 -13.21
C VAL A 77 -2.61 2.80 -14.05
N GLY A 78 -3.42 2.99 -15.09
CA GLY A 78 -3.32 4.12 -15.99
C GLY A 78 -3.86 5.41 -15.37
N HIS A 79 -3.85 6.47 -16.17
CA HIS A 79 -4.46 7.73 -15.77
C HIS A 79 -5.96 7.59 -15.52
N TRP A 80 -6.44 8.39 -14.58
CA TRP A 80 -7.87 8.56 -14.34
C TRP A 80 -8.53 9.20 -15.57
N SER A 81 -9.72 8.71 -15.91
CA SER A 81 -10.61 9.42 -16.83
C SER A 81 -11.13 10.72 -16.21
N GLU A 82 -11.67 11.58 -17.06
CA GLU A 82 -12.45 12.73 -16.65
C GLU A 82 -13.64 12.29 -15.78
N TRP A 83 -14.05 13.16 -14.86
CA TRP A 83 -15.22 12.90 -14.03
C TRP A 83 -16.47 12.78 -14.88
N GLY A 84 -17.22 11.70 -14.68
CA GLY A 84 -18.51 11.50 -15.34
C GLY A 84 -19.54 12.56 -14.93
N THR A 85 -20.69 12.56 -15.60
CA THR A 85 -21.77 13.52 -15.31
C THR A 85 -22.29 13.38 -13.87
N CYS A 86 -22.25 14.48 -13.12
CA CYS A 86 -22.85 14.56 -11.79
C CYS A 86 -24.35 14.25 -11.81
N SER A 87 -24.75 13.12 -11.22
CA SER A 87 -26.15 12.67 -11.21
C SER A 87 -26.54 12.01 -9.89
N ARG A 88 -27.85 11.94 -9.61
CA ARG A 88 -28.42 11.24 -8.45
C ARG A 88 -29.58 10.38 -8.93
N ASN A 89 -29.55 9.08 -8.69
CA ASN A 89 -30.55 8.11 -9.17
C ASN A 89 -30.79 8.20 -10.69
N ASN A 90 -29.72 8.29 -11.49
CA ASN A 90 -29.75 8.53 -12.94
C ASN A 90 -30.45 9.84 -13.37
N ARG A 91 -30.68 10.77 -12.43
CA ARG A 91 -31.26 12.09 -12.71
C ARG A 91 -30.21 13.17 -12.52
N THR A 92 -30.24 14.14 -13.41
CA THR A 92 -29.33 15.31 -13.40
C THR A 92 -30.09 16.59 -13.06
N CYS A 93 -31.29 16.46 -12.49
CA CYS A 93 -32.25 17.52 -12.17
C CYS A 93 -32.91 17.22 -10.83
N GLY A 94 -33.58 18.22 -10.22
CA GLY A 94 -34.37 18.07 -8.99
C GLY A 94 -33.56 17.98 -7.69
N PHE A 95 -32.23 17.86 -7.77
CA PHE A 95 -31.34 17.74 -6.61
C PHE A 95 -30.23 18.79 -6.64
N LYS A 96 -29.81 19.25 -5.45
CA LYS A 96 -28.67 20.19 -5.27
C LYS A 96 -27.32 19.47 -5.30
N TRP A 97 -27.31 18.16 -5.03
CA TRP A 97 -26.11 17.34 -4.90
C TRP A 97 -26.31 15.99 -5.58
N GLY A 98 -25.25 15.51 -6.22
CA GLY A 98 -25.19 14.20 -6.86
C GLY A 98 -23.86 13.51 -6.61
N LEU A 99 -23.65 12.44 -7.35
CA LEU A 99 -22.42 11.67 -7.38
C LEU A 99 -21.89 11.68 -8.82
N GLU A 100 -20.59 11.85 -8.95
CA GLU A 100 -19.89 11.62 -10.20
C GLU A 100 -18.84 10.54 -9.98
N THR A 101 -18.68 9.69 -10.98
CA THR A 101 -17.77 8.56 -10.95
C THR A 101 -16.76 8.72 -12.07
N ARG A 102 -15.50 8.46 -11.76
CA ARG A 102 -14.44 8.30 -12.75
C ARG A 102 -13.85 6.90 -12.65
N THR A 103 -13.31 6.42 -13.75
CA THR A 103 -12.66 5.12 -13.83
C THR A 103 -11.25 5.24 -14.40
N ARG A 104 -10.37 4.30 -14.05
CA ARG A 104 -9.05 4.10 -14.67
C ARG A 104 -8.91 2.64 -15.08
N GLN A 105 -8.02 2.35 -16.00
CA GLN A 105 -7.77 0.98 -16.46
C GLN A 105 -6.50 0.43 -15.78
N ILE A 106 -6.44 -0.90 -15.63
CA ILE A 106 -5.20 -1.58 -15.24
C ILE A 106 -4.37 -1.75 -16.51
N VAL A 107 -3.20 -1.10 -16.55
CA VAL A 107 -2.25 -1.17 -17.66
C VAL A 107 -1.45 -2.45 -17.60
N LYS A 108 -1.01 -2.85 -16.40
CA LYS A 108 -0.23 -4.07 -16.17
C LYS A 108 -0.76 -4.83 -14.97
N LYS A 109 -0.97 -6.13 -15.14
CA LYS A 109 -1.33 -7.06 -14.06
C LYS A 109 -0.10 -7.40 -13.22
N PRO A 110 -0.29 -7.75 -11.94
CA PRO A 110 0.82 -8.08 -11.06
C PRO A 110 1.43 -9.43 -11.47
N ALA A 111 2.69 -9.66 -11.08
CA ALA A 111 3.38 -10.91 -11.40
C ALA A 111 2.83 -12.12 -10.64
N LYS A 112 2.15 -11.90 -9.52
CA LYS A 112 1.47 -12.93 -8.73
C LYS A 112 -0.03 -12.71 -8.73
N ASP A 113 -0.78 -13.77 -8.99
CA ASP A 113 -2.25 -13.76 -8.97
C ASP A 113 -2.84 -13.52 -7.56
N THR A 114 -2.03 -13.62 -6.49
CA THR A 114 -2.46 -13.37 -5.11
C THR A 114 -2.58 -11.88 -4.76
N ILE A 115 -2.12 -10.98 -5.63
CA ILE A 115 -2.08 -9.54 -5.37
C ILE A 115 -3.34 -8.87 -5.97
N PRO A 116 -4.28 -8.37 -5.15
CA PRO A 116 -5.42 -7.63 -5.66
C PRO A 116 -5.00 -6.25 -6.17
N CYS A 117 -5.53 -5.83 -7.31
CA CYS A 117 -5.30 -4.49 -7.82
C CYS A 117 -6.00 -3.42 -6.97
N PRO A 118 -5.43 -2.20 -6.88
CA PRO A 118 -6.09 -1.09 -6.22
C PRO A 118 -7.39 -0.71 -6.95
N THR A 119 -8.21 0.11 -6.30
CA THR A 119 -9.50 0.54 -6.86
C THR A 119 -9.33 1.25 -8.21
N ILE A 120 -10.13 0.80 -9.18
CA ILE A 120 -10.17 1.33 -10.54
C ILE A 120 -11.35 2.27 -10.80
N ALA A 121 -12.23 2.41 -9.81
CA ALA A 121 -13.38 3.29 -9.85
C ALA A 121 -13.39 4.15 -8.59
N GLU A 122 -13.61 5.45 -8.78
CA GLU A 122 -13.71 6.41 -7.70
C GLU A 122 -14.96 7.25 -7.89
N SER A 123 -15.72 7.44 -6.81
CA SER A 123 -16.93 8.25 -6.82
C SER A 123 -16.82 9.40 -5.83
N ARG A 124 -17.20 10.61 -6.25
CA ARG A 124 -17.20 11.78 -5.37
C ARG A 124 -18.52 12.54 -5.43
N ARG A 125 -18.81 13.27 -4.36
CA ARG A 125 -19.98 14.14 -4.27
C ARG A 125 -19.74 15.41 -5.09
N CYS A 126 -20.73 15.77 -5.89
CA CYS A 126 -20.65 16.92 -6.81
C CYS A 126 -21.89 17.80 -6.66
N LYS A 127 -21.72 19.10 -6.93
CA LYS A 127 -22.80 20.08 -6.85
C LYS A 127 -23.52 20.12 -8.20
N MET A 128 -24.84 19.98 -8.15
CA MET A 128 -25.69 19.96 -9.34
C MET A 128 -26.35 21.32 -9.56
N ALA A 129 -26.62 21.64 -10.83
CA ALA A 129 -27.50 22.75 -11.16
C ALA A 129 -28.93 22.39 -10.74
N MET A 130 -29.55 23.18 -9.86
CA MET A 130 -30.95 23.00 -9.52
C MET A 130 -31.82 23.36 -10.72
N ARG A 131 -32.34 22.34 -11.39
CA ARG A 131 -33.29 22.45 -12.48
C ARG A 131 -34.49 21.57 -12.20
N HIS A 132 -35.69 22.01 -12.56
CA HIS A 132 -36.88 21.18 -12.43
C HIS A 132 -36.78 20.00 -13.40
N CYS A 133 -37.14 18.79 -12.94
CA CYS A 133 -37.17 17.63 -13.81
C CYS A 133 -38.44 17.65 -14.66
N PRO A 134 -38.35 17.56 -16.00
CA PRO A 134 -39.53 17.36 -16.84
C PRO A 134 -40.07 15.95 -16.58
N GLY A 135 -41.31 15.85 -16.07
CA GLY A 135 -42.00 14.56 -15.82
C GLY A 135 -42.34 14.26 -14.35
N GLY A 136 -42.12 15.19 -13.41
CA GLY A 136 -42.55 15.06 -12.01
C GLY A 136 -44.02 15.44 -11.78
N GLY A 137 -44.96 14.74 -12.43
CA GLY A 137 -46.36 14.81 -12.05
C GLY A 137 -46.62 13.92 -10.84
N SER A 138 -46.87 14.52 -9.68
CA SER A 138 -47.60 13.84 -8.60
C SER A 138 -48.99 13.49 -9.12
N ASN A 139 -49.33 12.20 -9.15
CA ASN A 139 -50.72 11.77 -9.07
C ASN A 139 -50.99 11.37 -7.62
#